data_AF-A0A2E4YXA9-F1
#
_entry.id   AF-A0A2E4YXA9-F1
#
_cell.length_a   1.000
_cell.length_b   1.000
_cell.length_c   1.000
_cell.angle_alpha   90.00
_cell.angle_beta   90.00
_cell.angle_gamma   90.00
#
_symmetry.space_group_name_H-M   'P 1'
#
loop_
_entity.id
_entity.type
_entity.pdbx_description
1 polymer ?
#
loop_
_entity_poly.entity_id
_entity_poly.type
_entity_poly.pdbx_seq_one_letter_code
_entity_poly.pdbx_strand_id
1 'polypeptide(L)' 'MQFVEYRCLKCGNHEDFEPKKPSIKCKMCGGRIFVKPRRNFMKFVDAN' A
#
# COMPACT_ATOMS: atom_id res chain seq x y z
N MET A 1 -13.58 -7.61 8.97
CA MET A 1 -12.78 -6.41 8.66
C MET A 1 -11.69 -6.82 7.69
N GLN A 2 -11.51 -6.10 6.57
CA GLN A 2 -10.50 -6.43 5.56
C GLN A 2 -9.32 -5.45 5.69
N PHE A 3 -8.16 -5.98 6.00
CA PHE A 3 -6.91 -5.21 6.00
C PHE A 3 -6.43 -5.03 4.56
N VAL A 4 -5.82 -3.87 4.28
CA VAL A 4 -5.24 -3.56 2.98
C VAL A 4 -3.76 -3.34 3.15
N GLU A 5 -2.96 -4.11 2.42
CA GLU A 5 -1.52 -3.97 2.39
C GLU A 5 -1.11 -2.70 1.62
N TYR A 6 -0.20 -1.92 2.21
CA TYR A 6 0.47 -0.80 1.56
C TYR A 6 1.98 -0.87 1.78
N ARG A 7 2.73 -0.39 0.80
CA ARG A 7 4.18 -0.24 0.87
C ARG A 7 4.56 1.20 1.19
N CYS A 8 5.39 1.41 2.20
CA CYS A 8 5.94 2.73 2.53
C CYS A 8 6.92 3.18 1.44
N LEU A 9 6.71 4.37 0.86
CA LEU A 9 7.56 4.88 -0.21
C LEU A 9 8.96 5.30 0.27
N LYS A 10 9.12 5.60 1.56
CA LYS A 10 10.39 6.07 2.14
C LYS A 10 11.36 4.93 2.47
N CYS A 11 10.88 3.83 3.04
CA CYS A 11 11.73 2.73 3.51
C CYS A 11 11.42 1.38 2.84
N GLY A 12 10.36 1.29 2.04
CA GLY A 12 9.95 0.06 1.38
C GLY A 12 9.23 -0.96 2.27
N ASN A 13 9.03 -0.69 3.57
CA ASN A 13 8.33 -1.59 4.48
C ASN A 13 6.86 -1.81 4.04
N HIS A 14 6.36 -3.04 4.19
CA HIS A 14 4.96 -3.38 3.95
C HIS A 14 4.20 -3.33 5.27
N GLU A 15 3.04 -2.67 5.27
CA GLU A 15 2.17 -2.54 6.44
C GLU A 15 0.72 -2.73 6.06
N ASP A 16 -0.01 -3.43 6.92
CA ASP A 16 -1.45 -3.64 6.82
C ASP A 16 -2.20 -2.50 7.51
N PHE A 17 -3.06 -1.82 6.75
CA PHE A 17 -3.88 -0.74 7.27
C PHE A 17 -5.35 -1.13 7.33
N GLU A 18 -5.99 -0.68 8.40
CA GLU A 18 -7.43 -0.77 8.55
C GLU A 18 -8.08 0.47 7.92
N PRO A 19 -8.96 0.34 6.91
CA PRO A 19 -9.48 1.47 6.15
C PRO A 19 -10.22 2.52 6.98
N LYS A 20 -10.74 2.12 8.16
CA LYS A 20 -11.52 2.98 9.05
C LYS A 20 -10.65 3.84 9.98
N LYS A 21 -9.32 3.63 10.02
CA LYS A 21 -8.42 4.42 10.85
C LYS A 21 -7.83 5.58 10.03
N PRO A 22 -7.97 6.84 10.48
CA PRO A 22 -7.63 8.02 9.67
C PRO A 22 -6.12 8.32 9.63
N SER A 23 -5.33 7.79 10.55
CA SER A 23 -3.90 8.08 10.65
C SER A 23 -3.05 6.94 10.09
N ILE A 24 -2.21 7.27 9.12
CA ILE A 24 -1.26 6.35 8.50
C ILE A 24 0.17 6.87 8.70
N LYS A 25 0.98 6.11 9.45
CA LYS A 25 2.39 6.41 9.73
C LYS A 25 3.17 5.11 9.76
N CYS A 26 4.27 5.07 9.01
CA CYS A 26 5.13 3.89 8.95
C CYS A 26 5.79 3.65 10.29
N LYS A 27 5.64 2.44 10.83
CA LYS A 27 6.20 2.01 12.11
C LYS A 27 7.73 1.93 12.07
N MET A 28 8.32 1.72 10.89
CA MET A 28 9.78 1.59 10.72
C MET A 28 10.51 2.93 10.58
N CYS A 29 10.00 3.85 9.75
CA CYS A 29 10.74 5.08 9.39
C CYS A 29 9.98 6.39 9.66
N GLY A 30 8.75 6.30 10.17
CA GLY A 30 7.88 7.45 10.43
C GLY A 30 7.31 8.14 9.18
N GLY A 31 7.59 7.63 7.98
CA GLY A 31 7.05 8.15 6.72
C GLY A 31 5.52 8.06 6.66
N ARG A 32 4.89 8.94 5.86
CA ARG A 32 3.43 9.05 5.74
C ARG A 32 2.91 8.85 4.31
N ILE A 33 3.81 8.52 3.37
CA ILE A 33 3.48 8.29 1.96
C ILE A 33 3.58 6.80 1.70
N PHE A 34 2.49 6.25 1.16
CA PHE A 34 2.28 4.83 0.95
C PHE A 34 1.70 4.58 -0.43
N VAL A 35 2.05 3.44 -1.02
CA VAL A 35 1.56 3.00 -2.33
C VAL A 35 0.94 1.62 -2.23
N LYS A 36 -0.11 1.36 -3.02
CA LYS A 36 -0.67 0.00 -3.11
C LYS A 36 0.29 -0.89 -3.89
N PRO A 37 0.57 -2.12 -3.42
CA PRO A 37 1.35 -3.07 -4.18
C PRO A 37 0.64 -3.42 -5.49
N ARG A 38 1.44 -3.78 -6.50
CA ARG A 38 0.91 -4.23 -7.79
C ARG A 38 0.08 -5.50 -7.56
N ARG A 39 -1.12 -5.56 -8.13
CA ARG A 39 -1.94 -6.77 -8.09
C ARG A 39 -1.25 -7.87 -8.90
N ASN A 40 -1.24 -9.10 -8.38
CA ASN A 40 -0.67 -10.29 -9.06
C ASN A 40 -1.58 -10.85 -10.17
N PHE A 41 -2.58 -10.08 -10.62
CA PHE A 41 -3.51 -10.53 -11.65
C PHE A 41 -3.02 -10.09 -13.04
N MET A 42 -3.20 -10.98 -14.02
CA MET A 42 -2.88 -10.71 -15.42
C MET A 42 -3.75 -9.56 -15.94
N LYS A 43 -3.12 -8.60 -16.61
CA LYS A 43 -3.83 -7.47 -17.21
C LYS A 43 -3.81 -7.62 -18.72
N PHE A 44 -4.96 -7.54 -19.35
CA PHE A 44 -5.08 -7.34 -20.79
C PHE A 44 -5.06 -5.83 -21.06
N VAL A 45 -4.31 -5.41 -22.05
CA VAL A 45 -4.16 -4.00 -22.44
C VAL A 45 -4.39 -3.94 -23.94
N ASP A 46 -5.32 -3.09 -24.37
CA ASP A 46 -5.54 -2.83 -25.80
C ASP A 46 -4.44 -1.89 -26.32
N ALA A 47 -3.83 -2.24 -27.44
CA ALA A 47 -2.72 -1.50 -28.06
C ALA A 47 -3.14 -0.72 -29.31
N ASN A 48 -4.42 -0.34 -29.40
CA ASN A 48 -4.96 0.47 -30.51
C ASN A 48 -4.57 1.94 -30.38
#